data_AF-A0A0F9AL07-F1
#
_entry.id   AF-A0A0F9AL07-F1
#
_cell.length_a   1.000
_cell.length_b   1.000
_cell.length_c   1.000
_cell.angle_alpha   90.00
_cell.angle_beta   90.00
_cell.angle_gamma   90.00
#
_symmetry.space_group_name_H-M   'P 1'
#
loop_
_entity.id
_entity.type
_entity.pdbx_description
1 polymer ?
#
loop_
_entity_poly.entity_id
_entity_poly.type
_entity_poly.pdbx_seq_one_letter_code
_entity_poly.pdbx_strand_id
1 'polypeptide(L)'
;MVQDLVQTIMNFDLAQTIIFGVIAFVILLANIVVIIYLERKLLGDMQWRLSIMRVGKHGILQPIADGLKFMTKEDIIPRKADRFLFILAPFLFFVPTFMLYTTIPMAENFVAKNVEIGLFLFFAILT
;
A
#
# COMPACT_ATOMS: atom_id res chain seq x y z
N MET A 1 28.96 21.92 -1.43
CA MET A 1 27.73 21.53 -2.17
C MET A 1 27.43 20.03 -2.08
N VAL A 2 28.29 19.12 -2.59
CA VAL A 2 28.05 17.67 -2.46
C VAL A 2 28.17 17.18 -1.00
N GLN A 3 29.12 17.72 -0.23
CA GLN A 3 29.28 17.40 1.20
C GLN A 3 28.13 17.94 2.08
N ASP A 4 27.54 19.09 1.72
CA ASP A 4 26.37 19.65 2.43
C ASP A 4 25.10 18.84 2.15
N LEU A 5 24.97 18.30 0.93
CA LEU A 5 23.90 17.37 0.54
C LEU A 5 24.01 16.05 1.31
N VAL A 6 25.23 15.52 1.45
CA VAL A 6 25.50 14.31 2.25
C VAL A 6 25.26 14.56 3.74
N GLN A 7 25.61 15.73 4.28
CA GLN A 7 25.29 16.08 5.68
C GLN A 7 23.79 16.32 5.90
N THR A 8 23.07 16.87 4.92
CA THR A 8 21.60 16.97 4.99
C THR A 8 20.93 15.60 4.97
N ILE A 9 21.43 14.67 4.14
CA ILE A 9 20.96 13.26 4.12
C ILE A 9 21.32 12.53 5.42
N MET A 10 22.46 12.87 6.04
CA MET A 10 22.90 12.29 7.32
C MET A 10 22.38 13.02 8.56
N ASN A 11 21.55 14.07 8.42
CA ASN A 11 20.88 14.67 9.56
C ASN A 11 19.93 13.62 10.17
N PHE A 12 20.13 13.35 11.47
CA PHE A 12 19.44 12.32 12.24
C PHE A 12 17.91 12.37 12.06
N ASP A 13 17.35 13.56 11.81
CA ASP A 13 15.92 13.84 11.67
C ASP A 13 15.32 13.39 10.31
N LEU A 14 16.03 13.62 9.19
CA LEU A 14 15.57 13.18 7.86
C LEU A 14 15.71 11.68 7.69
N ALA A 15 16.82 11.11 8.16
CA ALA A 15 17.03 9.66 8.15
C ALA A 15 15.96 8.96 9.01
N GLN A 16 15.66 9.48 10.21
CA GLN A 16 14.58 8.96 11.06
C GLN A 16 13.22 9.05 10.37
N THR A 17 12.88 10.18 9.76
CA THR A 17 11.59 10.35 9.05
C THR A 17 11.43 9.35 7.90
N ILE A 18 12.49 9.12 7.11
CA ILE A 18 12.48 8.14 6.03
C ILE A 18 12.32 6.72 6.59
N ILE A 19 13.05 6.38 7.66
CA ILE A 19 12.95 5.06 8.31
C ILE A 19 11.53 4.83 8.84
N PHE A 20 10.94 5.80 9.54
CA PHE A 20 9.55 5.71 10.01
C PHE A 20 8.56 5.58 8.86
N GLY A 21 8.74 6.33 7.77
CA GLY A 21 7.92 6.22 6.56
C GLY A 21 8.00 4.83 5.92
N VAL A 22 9.20 4.26 5.81
CA VAL A 22 9.41 2.91 5.28
C VAL A 22 8.78 1.86 6.19
N ILE A 23 8.95 1.98 7.51
CA ILE A 23 8.33 1.06 8.47
C ILE A 23 6.80 1.12 8.37
N ALA A 24 6.22 2.32 8.32
CA ALA A 24 4.78 2.50 8.15
C ALA A 24 4.28 1.87 6.84
N PHE A 25 5.03 2.05 5.75
CA PHE A 25 4.72 1.44 4.46
C PHE A 25 4.77 -0.10 4.50
N VAL A 26 5.78 -0.68 5.14
CA VAL A 26 5.90 -2.13 5.32
C VAL A 26 4.74 -2.69 6.16
N ILE A 27 4.36 -2.00 7.25
CA ILE A 27 3.22 -2.38 8.08
C ILE A 27 1.92 -2.35 7.26
N LEU A 28 1.75 -1.33 6.42
CA LEU A 28 0.58 -1.20 5.56
C LEU A 28 0.51 -2.35 4.54
N LEU A 29 1.62 -2.67 3.87
CA LEU A 29 1.68 -3.82 2.95
C LEU A 29 1.40 -5.15 3.66
N ALA A 30 1.94 -5.34 4.86
CA ALA A 30 1.69 -6.54 5.66
C ALA A 30 0.20 -6.67 6.02
N ASN A 31 -0.45 -5.56 6.40
CA ASN A 31 -1.90 -5.55 6.66
C ASN A 31 -2.71 -5.96 5.43
N ILE A 32 -2.37 -5.43 4.25
CA ILE A 32 -3.07 -5.78 2.99
C ILE A 32 -2.96 -7.29 2.72
N VAL A 33 -1.77 -7.87 2.87
CA VAL A 33 -1.54 -9.32 2.67
C VAL A 33 -2.41 -10.15 3.62
N VAL A 34 -2.50 -9.76 4.89
CA VAL A 34 -3.34 -10.44 5.88
C VAL A 34 -4.82 -10.31 5.56
N ILE A 35 -5.28 -9.11 5.18
CA ILE A 35 -6.69 -8.87 4.82
C ILE A 35 -7.08 -9.72 3.61
N ILE A 36 -6.28 -9.78 2.55
CA ILE A 36 -6.57 -10.61 1.36
C ILE A 36 -6.68 -12.09 1.72
N TYR A 37 -5.78 -12.57 2.59
CA TYR A 37 -5.84 -13.96 3.07
C TYR A 37 -7.11 -14.22 3.88
N LEU A 38 -7.44 -13.33 4.83
CA LEU A 38 -8.62 -13.45 5.68
C LEU A 38 -9.92 -13.36 4.89
N GLU A 39 -10.02 -12.40 3.97
CA GLU A 39 -11.19 -12.20 3.11
C GLU A 39 -11.50 -13.50 2.35
N ARG A 40 -10.51 -14.07 1.68
CA ARG A 40 -10.69 -15.32 0.94
C ARG A 40 -11.08 -16.49 1.84
N LYS A 41 -10.47 -16.58 3.03
CA LYS A 41 -10.79 -17.65 3.98
C LYS A 41 -12.23 -17.54 4.47
N LEU A 42 -12.60 -16.34 4.93
CA LEU A 42 -13.95 -16.02 5.40
C LEU A 42 -15.00 -16.28 4.32
N LEU A 43 -14.76 -15.83 3.08
CA LEU A 43 -15.70 -16.02 1.97
C LEU A 43 -15.90 -17.50 1.61
N GLY A 44 -14.87 -18.34 1.69
CA GLY A 44 -15.05 -19.77 1.46
C GLY A 44 -15.78 -20.46 2.61
N ASP A 45 -15.47 -20.08 3.85
CA ASP A 45 -16.13 -20.62 5.04
C ASP A 45 -17.63 -20.25 5.05
N MET A 46 -17.99 -19.02 4.66
CA MET A 46 -19.38 -18.59 4.47
C MET A 46 -20.12 -19.38 3.38
N GLN A 47 -19.40 -19.83 2.36
CA GLN A 47 -19.96 -20.58 1.22
C GLN A 47 -19.95 -22.11 1.46
N TRP A 48 -19.64 -22.57 2.67
CA TRP A 48 -19.47 -23.99 2.99
C TRP A 48 -18.50 -24.71 2.01
N ARG A 49 -17.44 -24.02 1.59
CA ARG A 49 -16.37 -24.63 0.78
C ARG A 49 -15.03 -24.39 1.42
N LEU A 50 -14.16 -25.39 1.34
CA LEU A 50 -12.77 -25.20 1.72
C LEU A 50 -12.14 -24.16 0.79
N SER A 51 -11.73 -23.03 1.36
CA SER A 51 -11.07 -21.95 0.65
C SER A 51 -9.62 -22.30 0.33
N ILE A 52 -8.67 -21.52 0.82
CA ILE A 52 -7.25 -21.69 0.55
C ILE A 52 -6.68 -22.82 1.40
N MET A 53 -6.42 -23.98 0.79
CA MET A 53 -5.84 -25.14 1.49
C MET A 53 -4.60 -25.76 0.79
N ARG A 54 -4.20 -25.23 -0.38
CA ARG A 54 -3.20 -25.91 -1.25
C ARG A 54 -1.78 -25.34 -1.16
N VAL A 55 -1.60 -24.03 -1.01
CA VAL A 55 -0.27 -23.40 -1.02
C VAL A 55 0.24 -23.22 0.42
N GLY A 56 0.96 -24.23 0.92
CA GLY A 56 1.46 -24.30 2.30
C GLY A 56 0.40 -24.74 3.33
N LYS A 57 0.77 -24.79 4.62
CA LYS A 57 -0.15 -25.17 5.71
C LYS A 57 -1.29 -24.14 5.80
N HIS A 58 -2.54 -24.57 5.60
CA HIS A 58 -3.73 -23.69 5.52
C HIS A 58 -3.65 -22.55 4.50
N GLY A 59 -2.82 -22.67 3.46
CA GLY A 59 -2.82 -21.64 2.40
C GLY A 59 -2.08 -20.34 2.73
N ILE A 60 -1.27 -20.29 3.79
CA ILE A 60 -0.59 -19.06 4.25
C ILE A 60 0.29 -18.44 3.16
N LEU A 61 0.86 -19.26 2.26
CA LEU A 61 1.73 -18.80 1.18
C LEU A 61 0.96 -18.33 -0.06
N GLN A 62 -0.37 -18.42 -0.06
CA GLN A 62 -1.20 -18.02 -1.20
C GLN A 62 -1.03 -16.55 -1.60
N PRO A 63 -1.00 -15.56 -0.69
CA PRO A 63 -0.82 -14.16 -1.08
C PRO A 63 0.53 -13.91 -1.77
N ILE A 64 1.58 -14.64 -1.36
CA ILE A 64 2.90 -14.56 -1.98
C ILE A 64 2.85 -15.16 -3.39
N ALA A 65 2.20 -16.32 -3.55
CA ALA A 65 2.01 -16.94 -4.87
C ALA A 65 1.20 -16.06 -5.83
N ASP A 66 0.19 -15.35 -5.32
CA ASP A 66 -0.59 -14.41 -6.11
C ASP A 66 0.23 -13.18 -6.51
N GLY A 67 1.06 -12.66 -5.61
CA GLY A 67 2.01 -11.59 -5.92
C GLY A 67 2.98 -12.00 -7.03
N LEU A 68 3.60 -13.18 -6.89
CA LEU A 68 4.53 -13.71 -7.90
C LEU A 68 3.83 -13.91 -9.26
N LYS A 69 2.59 -14.39 -9.24
CA LYS A 69 1.76 -14.51 -10.45
C LYS A 69 1.52 -13.17 -11.13
N PHE A 70 1.35 -12.07 -10.38
CA PHE A 70 1.20 -10.75 -10.99
C PHE A 70 2.51 -10.25 -11.61
N MET A 71 3.66 -10.52 -10.98
CA MET A 71 4.97 -10.11 -11.51
C MET A 71 5.37 -10.86 -12.78
N THR A 72 4.93 -12.11 -12.95
CA THR A 72 5.23 -12.90 -14.15
C THR A 72 4.21 -12.72 -15.26
N LYS A 73 3.14 -11.95 -15.01
CA LYS A 73 2.08 -11.76 -16.00
C LYS A 73 2.52 -10.74 -17.05
N GLU A 74 2.18 -11.03 -18.31
CA GLU A 74 2.43 -10.10 -19.40
C GLU A 74 1.47 -8.90 -19.33
N ASP A 75 2.04 -7.70 -19.42
CA ASP A 75 1.29 -6.44 -19.47
C ASP A 75 0.76 -6.18 -20.89
N ILE A 76 -0.48 -6.61 -21.14
CA ILE A 76 -1.13 -6.44 -22.45
C ILE A 76 -1.86 -5.10 -22.50
N ILE A 77 -1.35 -4.16 -23.29
CA ILE A 77 -2.00 -2.86 -23.54
C ILE A 77 -2.92 -2.97 -24.77
N PRO A 78 -4.22 -2.64 -24.67
CA PRO A 78 -5.15 -2.71 -25.80
C PRO A 78 -4.72 -1.78 -26.95
N ARG A 79 -4.76 -2.26 -28.19
CA ARG A 79 -4.35 -1.48 -29.37
C ARG A 79 -5.20 -0.22 -29.62
N LYS A 80 -6.43 -0.19 -29.10
CA LYS A 80 -7.37 0.95 -29.22
C LYS A 80 -7.25 1.96 -28.06
N ALA A 81 -6.47 1.66 -27.02
CA ALA A 81 -6.33 2.53 -25.86
C ALA A 81 -5.17 3.53 -26.04
N ASP A 82 -5.31 4.72 -25.45
CA ASP A 82 -4.20 5.66 -25.30
C ASP A 82 -3.19 5.08 -24.30
N ARG A 83 -1.96 4.84 -24.77
CA ARG A 83 -0.89 4.24 -23.97
C ARG A 83 -0.51 5.11 -22.77
N PHE A 84 -0.50 6.43 -22.94
CA PHE A 84 -0.07 7.34 -21.88
C PHE A 84 -1.07 7.34 -20.73
N LEU A 85 -2.36 7.49 -21.07
CA LEU A 85 -3.43 7.50 -20.08
C LEU A 85 -3.58 6.13 -19.39
N PHE A 86 -3.41 5.04 -20.14
CA PHE A 86 -3.51 3.67 -19.60
C PHE A 86 -2.43 3.36 -18.55
N ILE A 87 -1.19 3.82 -18.79
CA ILE A 87 -0.09 3.63 -17.84
C ILE A 87 -0.24 4.56 -16.63
N LEU A 88 -0.70 5.81 -16.82
CA LEU A 88 -0.87 6.77 -15.73
C LEU A 88 -2.06 6.50 -14.83
N ALA A 89 -3.12 5.88 -15.36
CA ALA A 89 -4.36 5.66 -14.62
C ALA A 89 -4.13 4.98 -13.26
N PRO A 90 -3.39 3.86 -13.14
CA PRO A 90 -3.09 3.25 -11.84
C PRO A 90 -2.40 4.23 -10.86
N PHE A 91 -1.42 5.01 -11.33
CA PHE A 91 -0.69 5.96 -10.46
C PHE A 91 -1.61 7.06 -9.93
N LEU A 92 -2.55 7.55 -10.73
CA LEU A 92 -3.54 8.54 -10.31
C LEU A 92 -4.45 8.04 -9.18
N PHE A 93 -4.67 6.72 -9.06
CA PHE A 93 -5.41 6.14 -7.93
C PHE A 93 -4.54 5.86 -6.71
N PHE A 94 -3.29 5.43 -6.91
CA PHE A 94 -2.40 5.11 -5.79
C PHE A 94 -1.99 6.36 -4.98
N VAL A 95 -1.66 7.47 -5.66
CA VAL A 95 -1.21 8.71 -4.99
C VAL A 95 -2.22 9.23 -3.95
N PRO A 96 -3.51 9.48 -4.28
CA PRO A 96 -4.48 9.95 -3.30
C PRO A 96 -4.75 8.92 -2.20
N THR A 97 -4.71 7.62 -2.52
CA THR A 97 -4.90 6.55 -1.52
C THR A 97 -3.83 6.61 -0.43
N PHE A 98 -2.56 6.80 -0.79
CA PHE A 98 -1.49 6.99 0.20
C PHE A 98 -1.59 8.33 0.93
N MET A 99 -2.12 9.36 0.27
CA MET A 99 -2.36 10.66 0.89
C MET A 99 -3.43 10.60 1.98
N LEU A 100 -4.48 9.78 1.82
CA LEU A 100 -5.51 9.55 2.84
C LEU A 100 -4.92 9.02 4.16
N TYR A 101 -3.92 8.15 4.09
CA TYR A 101 -3.28 7.61 5.30
C TYR A 101 -2.57 8.68 6.16
N THR A 102 -2.24 9.84 5.59
CA THR A 102 -1.65 10.95 6.37
C THR A 102 -2.67 11.62 7.30
N THR A 103 -3.96 11.53 6.97
CA THR A 103 -5.04 12.15 7.75
C THR A 103 -5.57 11.28 8.88
N ILE A 104 -5.25 9.98 8.88
CA ILE A 104 -5.75 9.04 9.88
C ILE A 104 -4.75 8.99 11.06
N PRO A 105 -5.15 9.41 12.28
CA PRO A 105 -4.30 9.31 13.45
C PRO A 105 -4.18 7.84 13.88
N MET A 106 -2.95 7.31 13.98
CA MET A 106 -2.73 5.91 14.39
C MET A 106 -2.49 5.78 15.90
N ALA A 107 -1.94 6.80 16.57
CA ALA A 107 -1.82 6.90 18.03
C ALA A 107 -1.66 8.36 18.49
N GLU A 108 -1.79 8.63 19.79
CA GLU A 108 -1.76 9.99 20.37
C GLU A 108 -0.53 10.82 19.98
N ASN A 109 0.64 10.19 19.85
CA ASN A 109 1.88 10.83 19.39
C ASN A 109 2.34 10.30 18.01
N PHE A 110 1.53 9.46 17.35
CA PHE A 110 1.86 8.86 16.05
C PHE A 110 0.92 9.42 14.98
N VAL A 111 1.18 10.68 14.64
CA VAL A 111 0.48 11.42 13.59
C VAL A 111 1.53 11.95 12.62
N ALA A 112 1.42 11.58 11.34
CA ALA A 112 2.39 11.99 10.31
C ALA A 112 2.49 13.52 10.18
N LYS A 113 1.34 14.20 10.25
CA LYS A 113 1.25 15.65 10.37
C LYS A 113 -0.11 16.00 10.97
N ASN A 114 -0.13 16.72 12.08
CA ASN A 114 -1.39 17.21 12.63
C ASN A 114 -1.89 18.35 11.73
N VAL A 115 -2.88 18.05 10.88
CA VAL A 115 -3.52 19.00 9.99
C VAL A 115 -4.82 19.44 10.64
N GLU A 116 -4.94 20.72 10.99
CA GLU A 116 -6.14 21.30 11.61
C GLU A 116 -7.42 21.06 10.78
N ILE A 117 -7.25 20.93 9.46
CA ILE A 117 -8.31 20.73 8.45
C ILE A 117 -8.34 19.24 7.99
N GLY A 118 -7.85 18.31 8.81
CA GLY A 118 -7.65 16.90 8.43
C GLY A 118 -8.92 16.20 7.91
N LEU A 119 -10.07 16.46 8.52
CA LEU A 119 -11.34 15.85 8.09
C LEU A 119 -11.80 16.35 6.71
N PHE A 120 -11.66 17.65 6.43
CA PHE A 120 -11.99 18.21 5.12
C PHE A 120 -11.03 17.69 4.05
N LEU A 121 -9.74 17.55 4.37
CA LEU A 121 -8.75 16.96 3.47
C LEU A 121 -9.09 15.50 3.16
N PHE A 122 -9.55 14.72 4.15
CA PHE A 122 -9.99 13.33 3.96
C PHE A 122 -11.15 13.25 2.95
N PHE A 123 -12.19 14.07 3.11
CA PHE A 123 -13.32 14.09 2.16
C PHE A 123 -12.93 14.62 0.78
N ALA A 124 -12.04 15.62 0.71
CA ALA A 124 -11.57 16.19 -0.55
C ALA A 124 -10.75 15.21 -1.39
N ILE A 125 -10.00 14.30 -0.74
CA ILE A 125 -9.22 13.28 -1.45
C ILE A 125 -10.10 12.07 -1.83
N LEU A 126 -11.13 11.78 -1.04
CA LEU A 126 -12.04 10.66 -1.28
C LEU A 126 -13.02 10.90 -2.45
N THR A 127 -13.37 12.17 -2.73
CA THR A 127 -14.35 12.57 -3.75
C THR A 127 -13.69 12.75 -5.11
#